data_AF-D4X446-F1
#
_entry.id   AF-D4X446-F1
#
_cell.length_a   1.000
_cell.length_b   1.000
_cell.length_c   1.000
_cell.angle_alpha   90.00
_cell.angle_beta   90.00
_cell.angle_gamma   90.00
#
_symmetry.space_group_name_H-M   'P 1'
#
loop_
_entity.id
_entity.type
_entity.pdbx_description
1 polymer ?
#
loop_
_entity_poly.entity_id
_entity_poly.type
_entity_poly.pdbx_seq_one_letter_code
_entity_poly.pdbx_strand_id
1 'polypeptide(L)'
;MALFTDEFLEALGAWQNGWGEDQARKDILALALTTEAASLPLRYRTVSEPCFRKRFIHKGEMVEILLDNSRDEGLASWTTDLRFAERMKGLVRTNAVAAAIFQHCPTDANVIVNLTALWADPAFTNSVQAYSDRGGRFATALLNFRDSQSEVVLQVPLRGSEIVALSGASSPFDDLCDRAAIPEHDRDRVFKHLLETGSYPGDPQYIGAEASQRVISRSIQKVYETVQSALETSRGISSDDGSQQPPAA
;
A
#
# COMPACT_ATOMS: atom_id res chain seq x y z
N MET A 1 21.74 -3.83 -32.34
CA MET A 1 20.54 -3.10 -31.89
C MET A 1 20.91 -2.40 -30.59
N ALA A 2 20.48 -1.15 -30.41
CA ALA A 2 20.62 -0.47 -29.13
C ALA A 2 19.75 -1.17 -28.08
N LEU A 3 20.29 -1.39 -26.88
CA LEU A 3 19.59 -2.11 -25.81
C LEU A 3 18.42 -1.30 -25.21
N PHE A 4 18.57 0.02 -25.19
CA PHE A 4 17.58 0.97 -24.68
C PHE A 4 17.12 1.83 -25.85
N THR A 5 15.90 1.57 -26.33
CA THR A 5 15.29 2.27 -27.45
C THR A 5 14.68 3.60 -27.01
N ASP A 6 14.41 4.49 -27.96
CA ASP A 6 13.77 5.78 -27.64
C ASP A 6 12.33 5.56 -27.17
N GLU A 7 11.65 4.52 -27.67
CA GLU A 7 10.33 4.09 -27.24
C GLU A 7 10.32 3.65 -25.77
N PHE A 8 11.31 2.86 -25.35
CA PHE A 8 11.47 2.46 -23.95
C PHE A 8 11.75 3.66 -23.04
N LEU A 9 12.67 4.55 -23.45
CA LEU A 9 13.00 5.76 -22.69
C LEU A 9 11.80 6.71 -22.60
N GLU A 10 11.01 6.84 -23.67
CA GLU A 10 9.78 7.62 -23.63
C GLU A 10 8.75 7.01 -22.67
N ALA A 11 8.53 5.68 -22.72
CA ALA A 11 7.59 5.00 -21.82
C ALA A 11 8.00 5.11 -20.34
N LEU A 12 9.29 4.90 -20.04
CA LEU A 12 9.83 5.02 -18.68
C LEU A 12 9.79 6.46 -18.17
N GLY A 13 10.18 7.43 -19.01
CA GLY A 13 10.11 8.85 -18.67
C GLY A 13 8.68 9.32 -18.44
N ALA A 14 7.72 8.83 -19.22
CA ALA A 14 6.30 9.12 -19.03
C ALA A 14 5.77 8.55 -17.71
N TRP A 15 6.16 7.33 -17.35
CA TRP A 15 5.84 6.72 -16.06
C TRP A 15 6.38 7.54 -14.89
N GLN A 16 7.66 7.91 -14.94
CA GLN A 16 8.32 8.71 -13.90
C GLN A 16 7.79 10.14 -13.78
N ASN A 17 7.36 10.73 -14.90
CA ASN A 17 6.69 12.03 -14.89
C ASN A 17 5.33 11.99 -14.16
N GLY A 18 4.77 10.79 -13.96
CA GLY A 18 3.53 10.57 -13.23
C GLY A 18 2.27 10.89 -14.03
N TRP A 19 1.13 10.49 -13.45
CA TRP A 19 -0.20 10.57 -14.06
C TRP A 19 -1.16 11.51 -13.34
N GLY A 20 -0.70 12.26 -12.33
CA GLY A 20 -1.52 13.27 -11.65
C GLY A 20 -2.77 12.70 -10.95
N GLU A 21 -2.71 11.45 -10.50
CA GLU A 21 -3.84 10.71 -9.90
C GLU A 21 -5.00 10.39 -10.88
N ASP A 22 -4.83 10.57 -12.20
CA ASP A 22 -5.73 10.09 -13.24
C ASP A 22 -5.47 8.60 -13.56
N GLN A 23 -6.42 7.73 -13.20
CA GLN A 23 -6.28 6.29 -13.37
C GLN A 23 -6.36 5.82 -14.82
N ALA A 24 -7.16 6.46 -15.68
CA ALA A 24 -7.19 6.09 -17.09
C ALA A 24 -5.84 6.38 -17.76
N ARG A 25 -5.21 7.50 -17.38
CA ARG A 25 -3.85 7.81 -17.81
C ARG A 25 -2.84 6.81 -17.26
N LYS A 26 -2.96 6.42 -15.98
CA LYS A 26 -2.09 5.40 -15.38
C LYS A 26 -2.10 4.11 -16.19
N ASP A 27 -3.26 3.63 -16.60
CA ASP A 27 -3.39 2.36 -17.34
C ASP A 27 -2.72 2.42 -18.71
N ILE A 28 -2.81 3.56 -19.40
CA ILE A 28 -2.11 3.80 -20.69
C ILE A 28 -0.59 3.76 -20.47
N LEU A 29 -0.08 4.45 -19.45
CA LEU A 29 1.35 4.46 -19.14
C LEU A 29 1.86 3.08 -18.73
N ALA A 30 1.06 2.36 -17.95
CA ALA A 30 1.37 1.01 -17.51
C ALA A 30 1.49 0.04 -18.69
N LEU A 31 0.55 0.10 -19.63
CA LEU A 31 0.59 -0.72 -20.84
C LEU A 31 1.85 -0.43 -21.66
N ALA A 32 2.13 0.85 -21.92
CA ALA A 32 3.31 1.26 -22.69
C ALA A 32 4.61 0.78 -22.03
N LEU A 33 4.77 0.98 -20.71
CA LEU A 33 5.95 0.56 -19.98
C LEU A 33 6.10 -0.97 -20.00
N THR A 34 5.03 -1.72 -19.77
CA THR A 34 5.07 -3.19 -19.80
C THR A 34 5.46 -3.72 -21.18
N THR A 35 4.91 -3.15 -22.26
CA THR A 35 5.23 -3.54 -23.63
C THR A 35 6.71 -3.31 -23.94
N GLU A 36 7.22 -2.11 -23.69
CA GLU A 36 8.61 -1.78 -24.01
C GLU A 36 9.61 -2.52 -23.11
N ALA A 37 9.29 -2.69 -21.83
CA ALA A 37 10.13 -3.41 -20.87
C ALA A 37 10.20 -4.92 -21.16
N ALA A 38 9.26 -5.50 -21.91
CA ALA A 38 9.21 -6.95 -22.17
C ALA A 38 10.48 -7.49 -22.84
N SER A 39 11.19 -6.64 -23.60
CA SER A 39 12.42 -6.99 -24.32
C SER A 39 13.70 -6.78 -23.51
N LEU A 40 13.61 -6.18 -22.32
CA LEU A 40 14.79 -5.92 -21.50
C LEU A 40 15.45 -7.23 -21.02
N PRO A 41 16.79 -7.25 -20.92
CA PRO A 41 17.50 -8.32 -20.26
C PRO A 41 16.97 -8.59 -18.85
N LEU A 42 16.96 -9.87 -18.47
CA LEU A 42 16.42 -10.33 -17.20
C LEU A 42 17.00 -9.58 -15.99
N ARG A 43 18.27 -9.16 -16.03
CA ARG A 43 18.91 -8.37 -14.96
C ARG A 43 18.20 -7.06 -14.61
N TYR A 44 17.43 -6.46 -15.52
CA TYR A 44 16.61 -5.27 -15.24
C TYR A 44 15.16 -5.60 -14.91
N ARG A 45 14.81 -6.89 -14.87
CA ARG A 45 13.48 -7.43 -14.57
C ARG A 45 13.55 -8.49 -13.46
N THR A 46 14.50 -8.32 -12.56
CA THR A 46 14.71 -9.17 -11.40
C THR A 46 15.08 -8.27 -10.23
N VAL A 47 14.65 -8.67 -9.04
CA VAL A 47 15.11 -8.11 -7.76
C VAL A 47 15.17 -9.24 -6.75
N SER A 48 16.27 -9.32 -5.99
CA SER A 48 16.51 -10.39 -5.01
C SER A 48 16.03 -10.05 -3.59
N GLU A 49 15.64 -8.80 -3.38
CA GLU A 49 15.26 -8.24 -2.08
C GLU A 49 13.74 -8.02 -1.99
N PRO A 50 13.17 -8.04 -0.77
CA PRO A 50 11.79 -7.64 -0.56
C PRO A 50 11.54 -6.20 -1.05
N CYS A 51 10.39 -6.01 -1.67
CA CYS A 51 9.89 -4.71 -2.10
C CYS A 51 8.79 -4.24 -1.15
N PHE A 52 8.80 -2.95 -0.86
CA PHE A 52 7.88 -2.29 0.05
C PHE A 52 7.03 -1.26 -0.68
N ARG A 53 5.75 -1.17 -0.30
CA ARG A 53 4.85 -0.14 -0.83
C ARG A 53 3.94 0.35 0.27
N LYS A 54 3.90 1.67 0.43
CA LYS A 54 2.97 2.34 1.32
C LYS A 54 1.68 2.68 0.58
N ARG A 55 0.54 2.36 1.19
CA ARG A 55 -0.78 2.74 0.71
C ARG A 55 -1.67 3.22 1.83
N PHE A 56 -2.45 4.25 1.52
CA PHE A 56 -3.55 4.68 2.35
C PHE A 56 -4.78 3.85 2.00
N ILE A 57 -5.29 3.12 2.98
CA ILE A 57 -6.46 2.23 2.84
C ILE A 57 -7.71 3.06 3.15
N HIS A 58 -8.68 3.05 2.24
CA HIS A 58 -9.98 3.69 2.39
C HIS A 58 -11.04 2.66 2.79
N LYS A 59 -12.18 3.12 3.34
CA LYS A 59 -13.22 2.25 3.91
C LYS A 59 -13.68 1.13 2.97
N GLY A 60 -13.81 1.41 1.67
CA GLY A 60 -14.24 0.42 0.68
C GLY A 60 -13.18 -0.61 0.28
N GLU A 61 -11.90 -0.36 0.56
CA GLU A 61 -10.79 -1.22 0.12
C GLU A 61 -10.47 -2.32 1.15
N MET A 62 -10.99 -2.20 2.38
CA MET A 62 -10.66 -3.12 3.47
C MET A 62 -11.13 -4.56 3.21
N VAL A 63 -12.26 -4.75 2.54
CA VAL A 63 -12.79 -6.09 2.22
C VAL A 63 -11.82 -6.81 1.29
N GLU A 64 -11.49 -6.21 0.15
CA GLU A 64 -10.59 -6.80 -0.84
C GLU A 64 -9.20 -7.08 -0.26
N ILE A 65 -8.65 -6.14 0.52
CA ILE A 65 -7.30 -6.27 1.07
C ILE A 65 -7.26 -7.27 2.23
N LEU A 66 -8.19 -7.19 3.19
CA LEU A 66 -8.09 -7.96 4.44
C LEU A 66 -8.86 -9.28 4.40
N LEU A 67 -10.00 -9.34 3.71
CA LEU A 67 -10.84 -10.54 3.65
C LEU A 67 -10.52 -11.36 2.40
N ASP A 68 -10.52 -10.74 1.22
CA ASP A 68 -10.22 -11.46 -0.03
C ASP A 68 -8.71 -11.69 -0.22
N ASN A 69 -7.90 -11.01 0.60
CA ASN A 69 -6.44 -11.04 0.55
C ASN A 69 -5.86 -10.74 -0.83
N SER A 70 -6.54 -9.90 -1.62
CA SER A 70 -6.17 -9.57 -2.98
C SER A 70 -6.90 -8.32 -3.46
N ARG A 71 -6.15 -7.25 -3.67
CA ARG A 71 -6.61 -6.05 -4.38
C ARG A 71 -5.69 -5.76 -5.55
N ASP A 72 -6.22 -5.85 -6.76
CA ASP A 72 -5.44 -5.51 -7.96
C ASP A 72 -5.30 -3.99 -8.08
N GLU A 73 -4.06 -3.52 -8.20
CA GLU A 73 -3.74 -2.12 -8.46
C GLU A 73 -3.16 -1.90 -9.86
N GLY A 74 -3.09 -2.95 -10.68
CA GLY A 74 -2.32 -2.97 -11.92
C GLY A 74 -0.84 -2.73 -11.64
N LEU A 75 -0.19 -2.00 -12.54
CA LEU A 75 1.22 -1.64 -12.39
C LEU A 75 1.42 -0.62 -11.27
N ALA A 76 2.48 -0.81 -10.47
CA ALA A 76 2.73 0.02 -9.30
C ALA A 76 4.23 0.18 -9.03
N SER A 77 4.63 1.36 -8.55
CA SER A 77 5.97 1.58 -7.99
C SER A 77 6.07 1.06 -6.56
N TRP A 78 7.14 0.33 -6.30
CA TRP A 78 7.59 -0.19 -5.02
C TRP A 78 9.02 0.28 -4.76
N THR A 79 9.52 0.10 -3.54
CA THR A 79 10.90 0.44 -3.16
C THR A 79 11.55 -0.73 -2.44
N THR A 80 12.84 -0.98 -2.59
CA THR A 80 13.55 -1.94 -1.72
C THR A 80 13.95 -1.34 -0.36
N ASP A 81 13.72 -0.03 -0.13
CA ASP A 81 14.01 0.65 1.13
C ASP A 81 12.73 0.84 1.99
N LEU A 82 12.61 0.04 3.04
CA LEU A 82 11.53 0.15 4.02
C LEU A 82 11.46 1.54 4.68
N ARG A 83 12.61 2.15 5.01
CA ARG A 83 12.64 3.49 5.64
C ARG A 83 12.16 4.56 4.68
N PHE A 84 12.41 4.39 3.39
CA PHE A 84 11.83 5.23 2.36
C PHE A 84 10.30 5.06 2.30
N ALA A 85 9.80 3.82 2.30
CA ALA A 85 8.37 3.53 2.32
C ALA A 85 7.66 4.17 3.52
N GLU A 86 8.23 4.09 4.73
CA GLU A 86 7.66 4.67 5.96
C GLU A 86 7.49 6.19 5.87
N ARG A 87 8.50 6.90 5.37
CA ARG A 87 8.52 8.37 5.30
C ARG A 87 7.72 8.93 4.14
N MET A 88 7.42 8.13 3.12
CA MET A 88 6.70 8.57 1.93
C MET A 88 5.30 9.10 2.31
N LYS A 89 4.96 10.32 1.85
CA LYS A 89 3.60 10.91 1.91
C LYS A 89 2.96 11.03 3.31
N GLY A 90 3.75 11.03 4.39
CA GLY A 90 3.26 11.23 5.77
C GLY A 90 2.41 10.08 6.33
N LEU A 91 2.03 10.11 7.60
CA LEU A 91 1.38 8.95 8.27
C LEU A 91 -0.15 8.92 8.17
N VAL A 92 -0.76 10.03 7.75
CA VAL A 92 -2.21 10.22 7.69
C VAL A 92 -2.58 10.91 6.37
N ARG A 93 -3.73 10.55 5.81
CA ARG A 93 -4.32 11.21 4.64
C ARG A 93 -5.82 11.38 4.87
N THR A 94 -6.38 12.49 4.42
CA THR A 94 -7.83 12.73 4.48
C THR A 94 -8.59 11.57 3.84
N ASN A 95 -9.65 11.11 4.51
CA ASN A 95 -10.49 9.97 4.10
C ASN A 95 -9.85 8.57 4.13
N ALA A 96 -8.57 8.45 4.48
CA ALA A 96 -7.95 7.16 4.75
C ALA A 96 -8.31 6.66 6.15
N VAL A 97 -8.50 5.35 6.29
CA VAL A 97 -8.70 4.66 7.56
C VAL A 97 -7.36 4.37 8.23
N ALA A 98 -6.37 3.99 7.44
CA ALA A 98 -5.01 3.67 7.90
C ALA A 98 -4.02 3.89 6.75
N ALA A 99 -2.73 4.08 7.06
CA ALA A 99 -1.67 3.81 6.10
C ALA A 99 -1.10 2.42 6.39
N ALA A 100 -0.96 1.58 5.37
CA ALA A 100 -0.33 0.28 5.47
C ALA A 100 0.95 0.26 4.64
N ILE A 101 1.96 -0.46 5.14
CA ILE A 101 3.14 -0.85 4.36
C ILE A 101 3.02 -2.33 4.06
N PHE A 102 3.05 -2.65 2.78
CA PHE A 102 3.07 -3.99 2.24
C PHE A 102 4.50 -4.40 1.95
N GLN A 103 4.88 -5.62 2.29
CA GLN A 103 6.15 -6.24 1.91
C GLN A 103 5.87 -7.41 0.98
N HIS A 104 6.42 -7.35 -0.22
CA HIS A 104 6.27 -8.39 -1.23
C HIS A 104 7.64 -8.91 -1.65
N CYS A 105 7.78 -10.22 -1.82
CA CYS A 105 8.97 -10.85 -2.40
C CYS A 105 8.65 -11.23 -3.85
N PRO A 106 8.93 -10.33 -4.83
CA PRO A 106 8.52 -10.55 -6.21
C PRO A 106 9.28 -11.72 -6.85
N THR A 107 8.58 -12.45 -7.72
CA THR A 107 9.22 -13.31 -8.71
C THR A 107 9.65 -12.48 -9.92
N ASP A 108 10.54 -13.01 -10.78
CA ASP A 108 10.94 -12.32 -12.03
C ASP A 108 9.73 -11.95 -12.91
N ALA A 109 8.67 -12.77 -12.90
CA ALA A 109 7.45 -12.48 -13.66
C ALA A 109 6.65 -11.29 -13.10
N ASN A 110 6.90 -10.89 -11.86
CA ASN A 110 6.25 -9.74 -11.22
C ASN A 110 6.97 -8.42 -11.51
N VAL A 111 8.26 -8.47 -11.85
CA VAL A 111 9.08 -7.27 -12.03
C VAL A 111 8.99 -6.81 -13.48
N ILE A 112 8.38 -5.64 -13.69
CA ILE A 112 8.37 -5.03 -15.01
C ILE A 112 9.70 -4.34 -15.27
N VAL A 113 10.17 -3.56 -14.30
CA VAL A 113 11.49 -2.91 -14.39
C VAL A 113 12.06 -2.61 -13.01
N ASN A 114 13.34 -2.91 -12.82
CA ASN A 114 14.15 -2.56 -11.67
C ASN A 114 14.96 -1.31 -12.01
N LEU A 115 14.56 -0.14 -11.47
CA LEU A 115 15.20 1.13 -11.80
C LEU A 115 16.58 1.20 -11.15
N THR A 116 16.79 0.65 -9.96
CA THR A 116 18.12 0.56 -9.35
C THR A 116 19.12 -0.11 -10.30
N ALA A 117 18.73 -1.24 -10.90
CA ALA A 117 19.58 -1.98 -11.85
C ALA A 117 19.84 -1.20 -13.15
N LEU A 118 18.86 -0.41 -13.63
CA LEU A 118 19.02 0.42 -14.82
C LEU A 118 19.99 1.59 -14.57
N TRP A 119 19.80 2.36 -13.50
CA TRP A 119 20.62 3.54 -13.22
C TRP A 119 22.06 3.18 -12.79
N ALA A 120 22.26 1.95 -12.30
CA ALA A 120 23.60 1.40 -12.08
C ALA A 120 24.37 1.07 -13.38
N ASP A 121 23.69 1.00 -14.54
CA ASP A 121 24.31 0.67 -15.82
C ASP A 121 24.76 1.94 -16.58
N PRO A 122 26.07 2.11 -16.85
CA PRO A 122 26.57 3.22 -17.66
C PRO A 122 25.96 3.28 -19.07
N ALA A 123 25.63 2.15 -19.68
CA ALA A 123 25.01 2.12 -21.00
C ALA A 123 23.60 2.75 -20.97
N PHE A 124 22.84 2.50 -19.90
CA PHE A 124 21.52 3.09 -19.73
C PHE A 124 21.60 4.60 -19.52
N THR A 125 22.45 5.05 -18.59
CA THR A 125 22.61 6.49 -18.31
C THR A 125 23.13 7.26 -19.53
N ASN A 126 24.03 6.68 -20.32
CA ASN A 126 24.44 7.25 -21.61
C ASN A 126 23.28 7.33 -22.62
N SER A 127 22.44 6.29 -22.70
CA SER A 127 21.25 6.29 -23.55
C SER A 127 20.24 7.36 -23.14
N VAL A 128 20.02 7.57 -21.83
CA VAL A 128 19.17 8.66 -21.29
C VAL A 128 19.72 10.03 -21.71
N GLN A 129 21.01 10.25 -21.57
CA GLN A 129 21.64 11.51 -21.99
C GLN A 129 21.47 11.73 -23.49
N ALA A 130 21.76 10.72 -24.31
CA ALA A 130 21.62 10.83 -25.76
C ALA A 130 20.16 11.09 -26.18
N TYR A 131 19.18 10.45 -25.52
CA TYR A 131 17.74 10.72 -25.72
C TYR A 131 17.38 12.16 -25.36
N SER A 132 17.95 12.69 -24.27
CA SER A 132 17.81 14.10 -23.92
C SER A 132 18.39 15.03 -24.98
N ASP A 133 19.60 14.75 -25.47
CA ASP A 133 20.28 15.58 -26.48
C ASP A 133 19.50 15.62 -27.81
N ARG A 134 18.73 14.57 -28.09
CA ARG A 134 17.80 14.50 -29.24
C ARG A 134 16.46 15.21 -29.01
N GLY A 135 16.22 15.80 -27.84
CA GLY A 135 14.96 16.47 -27.51
C GLY A 135 13.84 15.53 -27.09
N GLY A 136 14.18 14.40 -26.46
CA GLY A 136 13.22 13.41 -25.98
C GLY A 136 12.13 14.02 -25.07
N ARG A 137 10.87 13.71 -25.37
CA ARG A 137 9.68 14.34 -24.77
C ARG A 137 9.67 14.31 -23.24
N PHE A 138 10.07 13.20 -22.64
CA PHE A 138 10.10 13.00 -21.18
C PHE A 138 11.52 12.92 -20.61
N ALA A 139 12.53 13.37 -21.35
CA ALA A 139 13.93 13.31 -20.93
C ALA A 139 14.18 14.02 -19.59
N THR A 140 13.47 15.13 -19.34
CA THR A 140 13.57 15.87 -18.07
C THR A 140 13.20 15.00 -16.87
N ALA A 141 12.20 14.12 -16.99
CA ALA A 141 11.80 13.23 -15.90
C ALA A 141 12.89 12.19 -15.60
N LEU A 142 13.48 11.60 -16.66
CA LEU A 142 14.58 10.63 -16.54
C LEU A 142 15.84 11.26 -15.93
N LEU A 143 16.20 12.48 -16.34
CA LEU A 143 17.39 13.20 -15.85
C LEU A 143 17.24 13.68 -14.41
N ASN A 144 16.02 14.05 -14.00
CA ASN A 144 15.75 14.48 -12.63
C ASN A 144 15.55 13.31 -11.67
N PHE A 145 15.42 12.08 -12.19
CA PHE A 145 15.31 10.91 -11.35
C PHE A 145 16.59 10.71 -10.54
N ARG A 146 16.41 10.52 -9.24
CA ARG A 146 17.48 10.12 -8.33
C ARG A 146 17.13 8.74 -7.79
N ASP A 147 18.08 7.82 -7.86
CA ASP A 147 17.95 6.46 -7.33
C ASP A 147 17.95 6.41 -5.78
N SER A 148 17.62 7.52 -5.11
CA SER A 148 17.45 7.57 -3.66
C SER A 148 16.22 6.80 -3.17
N GLN A 149 15.35 6.36 -4.09
CA GLN A 149 14.11 5.65 -3.77
C GLN A 149 14.22 4.14 -3.96
N SER A 150 15.32 3.63 -4.52
CA SER A 150 15.49 2.21 -4.88
C SER A 150 14.25 1.63 -5.55
N GLU A 151 13.75 2.34 -6.58
CA GLU A 151 12.43 2.07 -7.14
C GLU A 151 12.41 0.79 -7.99
N VAL A 152 11.38 -0.01 -7.80
CA VAL A 152 11.08 -1.19 -8.61
C VAL A 152 9.62 -1.12 -9.02
N VAL A 153 9.34 -1.30 -10.31
CA VAL A 153 7.98 -1.31 -10.82
C VAL A 153 7.49 -2.76 -10.90
N LEU A 154 6.44 -3.06 -10.15
CA LEU A 154 5.87 -4.40 -10.03
C LEU A 154 4.42 -4.42 -10.52
N GLN A 155 4.01 -5.58 -11.05
CA GLN A 155 2.61 -5.91 -11.32
C GLN A 155 2.19 -7.04 -10.39
N VAL A 156 1.68 -6.67 -9.21
CA VAL A 156 1.24 -7.59 -8.16
C VAL A 156 0.03 -7.01 -7.41
N PRO A 157 -0.94 -7.85 -7.01
CA PRO A 157 -2.02 -7.39 -6.14
C PRO A 157 -1.48 -7.11 -4.73
N LEU A 158 -2.12 -6.19 -4.03
CA LEU A 158 -1.90 -6.00 -2.60
C LEU A 158 -2.61 -7.09 -1.81
N ARG A 159 -1.94 -7.62 -0.78
CA ARG A 159 -2.49 -8.66 0.09
C ARG A 159 -2.41 -8.24 1.55
N GLY A 160 -3.50 -8.40 2.30
CA GLY A 160 -3.52 -8.14 3.75
C GLY A 160 -2.47 -8.97 4.52
N SER A 161 -2.19 -10.19 4.06
CA SER A 161 -1.14 -11.06 4.60
C SER A 161 0.28 -10.50 4.43
N GLU A 162 0.47 -9.51 3.57
CA GLU A 162 1.76 -8.87 3.29
C GLU A 162 1.94 -7.56 4.07
N ILE A 163 0.96 -7.17 4.89
CA ILE A 163 1.05 -5.95 5.70
C ILE A 163 2.07 -6.15 6.83
N VAL A 164 3.15 -5.37 6.79
CA VAL A 164 4.24 -5.37 7.78
C VAL A 164 4.22 -4.15 8.69
N ALA A 165 3.48 -3.10 8.33
CA ALA A 165 3.25 -1.96 9.21
C ALA A 165 1.89 -1.32 8.95
N LEU A 166 1.23 -0.86 10.01
CA LEU A 166 0.00 -0.06 9.95
C LEU A 166 0.19 1.23 10.75
N SER A 167 -0.28 2.34 10.21
CA SER A 167 -0.46 3.59 10.95
C SER A 167 -1.92 3.79 11.29
N GLY A 168 -2.16 4.30 12.49
CA GLY A 168 -3.45 4.78 12.94
C GLY A 168 -3.22 5.71 14.13
N ALA A 169 -4.19 6.59 14.40
CA ALA A 169 -4.22 7.26 15.68
C ALA A 169 -4.61 6.20 16.73
N SER A 170 -3.84 6.08 17.81
CA SER A 170 -4.31 5.34 18.98
C SER A 170 -5.56 6.02 19.55
N SER A 171 -6.39 5.27 20.27
CA SER A 171 -7.49 5.88 21.03
C SER A 171 -6.92 6.99 21.93
N PRO A 172 -7.69 8.06 22.23
CA PRO A 172 -7.28 9.10 23.16
C PRO A 172 -6.67 8.50 24.43
N PHE A 173 -5.70 9.19 25.03
CA PHE A 173 -4.97 8.70 26.20
C PHE A 173 -5.91 8.25 27.33
N ASP A 174 -6.98 8.99 27.57
CA ASP A 174 -7.98 8.66 28.59
C ASP A 174 -8.70 7.33 28.29
N ASP A 175 -9.11 7.10 27.04
CA ASP A 175 -9.72 5.84 26.63
C ASP A 175 -8.76 4.65 26.82
N LEU A 176 -7.46 4.87 26.58
CA LEU A 176 -6.43 3.85 26.82
C LEU A 176 -6.29 3.56 28.31
N CYS A 177 -6.30 4.60 29.15
CA CYS A 177 -6.27 4.46 30.60
C CYS A 177 -7.50 3.74 31.15
N ASP A 178 -8.68 4.07 30.65
CA ASP A 178 -9.94 3.39 31.00
C ASP A 178 -9.87 1.89 30.68
N ARG A 179 -9.42 1.53 29.47
CA ARG A 179 -9.28 0.12 29.05
C ARG A 179 -8.23 -0.63 29.85
N ALA A 180 -7.16 0.04 30.26
CA ALA A 180 -6.11 -0.53 31.10
C ALA A 180 -6.47 -0.51 32.59
N ALA A 181 -7.68 -0.05 32.95
CA ALA A 181 -8.14 0.14 34.32
C ALA A 181 -7.16 0.98 35.17
N ILE A 182 -6.51 1.97 34.55
CA ILE A 182 -5.59 2.90 35.22
C ILE A 182 -6.44 3.94 35.97
N PRO A 183 -6.32 4.02 37.31
CA PRO A 183 -7.03 5.02 38.10
C PRO A 183 -6.67 6.45 37.67
N GLU A 184 -7.63 7.37 37.74
CA GLU A 184 -7.46 8.77 37.33
C GLU A 184 -6.25 9.44 38.00
N HIS A 185 -6.04 9.18 39.29
CA HIS A 185 -4.91 9.73 40.06
C HIS A 185 -3.52 9.20 39.63
N ASP A 186 -3.46 8.11 38.86
CA ASP A 186 -2.22 7.53 38.34
C ASP A 186 -1.91 7.97 36.90
N ARG A 187 -2.86 8.59 36.19
CA ARG A 187 -2.74 8.91 34.75
C ARG A 187 -1.64 9.91 34.46
N ASP A 188 -1.48 10.96 35.28
CA ASP A 188 -0.44 11.97 35.10
C ASP A 188 0.97 11.36 35.15
N ARG A 189 1.19 10.41 36.08
CA ARG A 189 2.46 9.67 36.19
C ARG A 189 2.73 8.85 34.92
N VAL A 190 1.71 8.17 34.42
CA VAL A 190 1.81 7.34 33.19
C VAL A 190 2.06 8.23 31.97
N PHE A 191 1.34 9.34 31.83
CA PHE A 191 1.52 10.28 30.73
C PHE A 191 2.94 10.87 30.72
N LYS A 192 3.44 11.30 31.89
CA LYS A 192 4.81 11.81 32.02
C LYS A 192 5.86 10.79 31.60
N HIS A 193 5.70 9.52 32.00
CA HIS A 193 6.61 8.45 31.59
C HIS A 193 6.59 8.20 30.08
N LEU A 194 5.41 8.29 29.45
CA LEU A 194 5.25 8.17 28.01
C LEU A 194 5.94 9.31 27.25
N LEU A 195 5.83 10.55 27.74
CA LEU A 195 6.57 11.70 27.22
C LEU A 195 8.10 11.50 27.31
N GLU A 196 8.58 11.05 28.47
CA GLU A 196 10.02 10.83 28.71
C GLU A 196 10.60 9.72 27.83
N THR A 197 9.79 8.74 27.42
CA THR A 197 10.18 7.65 26.51
C THR A 197 9.91 7.96 25.03
N GLY A 198 9.43 9.16 24.71
CA GLY A 198 9.11 9.58 23.33
C GLY A 198 7.91 8.87 22.71
N SER A 199 7.08 8.22 23.52
CA SER A 199 5.87 7.52 23.08
C SER A 199 4.66 8.42 23.32
N TYR A 200 4.17 9.10 22.29
CA TYR A 200 3.04 10.03 22.41
C TYR A 200 1.73 9.32 22.07
N PRO A 201 0.83 9.07 23.05
CA PRO A 201 -0.51 8.56 22.76
C PRO A 201 -1.27 9.57 21.90
N GLY A 202 -1.91 9.11 20.82
CA GLY A 202 -2.63 9.95 19.87
C GLY A 202 -1.83 10.35 18.63
N ASP A 203 -0.48 10.35 18.70
CA ASP A 203 0.33 10.57 17.51
C ASP A 203 0.29 9.34 16.61
N PRO A 204 0.00 9.50 15.30
CA PRO A 204 0.07 8.40 14.36
C PRO A 204 1.50 7.87 14.33
N GLN A 205 1.66 6.57 14.58
CA GLN A 205 2.92 5.86 14.44
C GLN A 205 2.69 4.54 13.72
N TYR A 206 3.73 4.02 13.07
CA TYR A 206 3.68 2.66 12.56
C TYR A 206 3.84 1.67 13.70
N ILE A 207 2.93 0.70 13.75
CA ILE A 207 3.11 -0.50 14.59
C ILE A 207 3.80 -1.58 13.76
N GLY A 208 4.70 -2.34 14.39
CA GLY A 208 5.47 -3.40 13.70
C GLY A 208 4.60 -4.56 13.20
N ALA A 209 5.21 -5.48 12.44
CA ALA A 209 4.51 -6.54 11.72
C ALA A 209 3.60 -7.39 12.59
N GLU A 210 4.08 -7.90 13.72
CA GLU A 210 3.25 -8.72 14.62
C GLU A 210 2.05 -7.94 15.19
N ALA A 211 2.26 -6.68 15.55
CA ALA A 211 1.19 -5.84 16.06
C ALA A 211 0.17 -5.52 14.96
N SER A 212 0.64 -5.25 13.74
CA SER A 212 -0.20 -5.07 12.56
C SER A 212 -1.07 -6.29 12.29
N GLN A 213 -0.47 -7.49 12.29
CA GLN A 213 -1.20 -8.74 12.09
C GLN A 213 -2.24 -8.99 13.17
N ARG A 214 -1.94 -8.72 14.46
CA ARG A 214 -2.95 -8.80 15.53
C ARG A 214 -4.12 -7.85 15.31
N VAL A 215 -3.88 -6.62 14.87
CA VAL A 215 -4.93 -5.65 14.56
C VAL A 215 -5.79 -6.12 13.39
N ILE A 216 -5.17 -6.66 12.35
CA ILE A 216 -5.86 -7.23 11.19
C ILE A 216 -6.75 -8.40 11.62
N SER A 217 -6.21 -9.39 12.34
CA SER A 217 -6.97 -10.55 12.79
C SER A 217 -8.17 -10.17 13.65
N ARG A 218 -8.00 -9.22 14.58
CA ARG A 218 -9.12 -8.69 15.40
C ARG A 218 -10.18 -7.99 14.56
N SER A 219 -9.76 -7.23 13.55
CA SER A 219 -10.68 -6.51 12.66
C SER A 219 -11.50 -7.49 11.83
N ILE A 220 -10.86 -8.52 11.28
CA ILE A 220 -11.52 -9.62 10.55
C ILE A 220 -12.52 -10.34 11.45
N GLN A 221 -12.12 -10.71 12.66
CA GLN A 221 -13.00 -11.38 13.62
C GLN A 221 -14.25 -10.55 13.94
N LYS A 222 -14.08 -9.24 14.19
CA LYS A 222 -15.20 -8.34 14.47
C LYS A 222 -16.19 -8.24 13.30
N VAL A 223 -15.68 -8.27 12.06
CA VAL A 223 -16.54 -8.32 10.87
C VAL A 223 -17.35 -9.61 10.84
N TYR A 224 -16.72 -10.77 11.08
CA TYR A 224 -17.43 -12.05 11.17
C TYR A 224 -18.52 -12.04 12.25
N GLU A 225 -18.20 -11.58 13.46
CA GLU A 225 -19.17 -11.47 14.56
C GLU A 225 -20.36 -10.57 14.19
N THR A 226 -20.09 -9.43 13.53
CA THR A 226 -21.14 -8.51 13.09
C THR A 226 -22.06 -9.14 12.04
N VAL A 227 -21.48 -9.87 11.07
CA VAL A 227 -22.24 -10.57 10.04
C VAL A 227 -23.09 -11.69 10.65
N GLN A 228 -22.54 -12.48 11.57
CA GLN A 228 -23.30 -13.53 12.25
C GLN A 228 -24.48 -12.96 13.05
N SER A 229 -24.26 -11.90 13.83
CA SER A 229 -25.32 -11.24 14.59
C SER A 229 -26.43 -10.67 13.68
N ALA A 230 -26.06 -10.08 12.53
CA ALA A 230 -27.03 -9.60 11.55
C ALA A 230 -27.83 -10.75 10.91
N LEU A 231 -27.19 -11.88 10.62
CA LEU A 231 -27.85 -13.07 10.09
C LEU A 231 -28.83 -13.68 11.10
N GLU A 232 -28.45 -13.79 12.37
CA GLU A 232 -29.33 -14.27 13.45
C GLU A 232 -30.55 -13.36 13.63
N THR A 233 -30.35 -12.04 13.59
CA THR A 233 -31.43 -11.05 13.66
C THR A 233 -32.38 -11.18 12.47
N SER A 234 -31.85 -11.38 11.25
CA SER A 234 -32.67 -11.57 10.05
C SER A 234 -33.48 -12.88 10.07
N ARG A 235 -32.95 -13.94 10.69
CA ARG A 235 -33.64 -15.24 10.82
C ARG A 235 -34.72 -15.21 11.90
N GLY A 236 -34.56 -14.44 12.97
CA GLY A 236 -35.56 -14.29 14.03
C GLY A 236 -36.82 -13.50 13.61
N ILE A 237 -36.76 -12.70 12.54
CA ILE A 237 -37.90 -11.93 12.03
C ILE A 237 -38.80 -12.78 11.12
N SER A 238 -38.29 -13.88 10.55
CA SER A 238 -39.07 -14.75 9.63
C SER A 238 -39.97 -15.79 10.32
N SER A 239 -39.98 -15.90 11.65
CA SER A 239 -40.71 -16.94 12.38
C SER A 239 -42.01 -16.49 13.08
N ASP A 240 -42.44 -15.23 12.92
CA ASP A 240 -43.53 -14.66 13.75
C ASP A 240 -44.77 -14.15 12.98
N ASP A 241 -44.99 -14.59 11.74
CA ASP A 241 -46.22 -14.24 11.00
C ASP A 241 -46.85 -15.46 10.32
N GLY A 242 -47.86 -16.06 10.96
CA GLY A 242 -48.57 -17.19 10.36
C GLY A 242 -49.42 -18.05 11.29
N SER A 243 -50.22 -17.47 12.20
CA SER A 243 -51.37 -18.20 12.78
C SER A 243 -52.53 -17.26 13.12
N GLN A 244 -53.22 -16.78 12.08
CA GLN A 244 -54.62 -16.36 12.22
C GLN A 244 -55.52 -17.53 11.78
N GLN A 245 -56.11 -18.16 12.78
CA GLN A 245 -57.14 -19.19 12.65
C GLN A 245 -58.48 -18.50 12.34
N PRO A 246 -59.23 -18.90 11.29
CA PRO A 246 -60.53 -18.30 11.00
C PRO A 246 -61.59 -18.77 12.01
N PRO A 247 -62.58 -17.93 12.35
CA PRO A 247 -63.62 -18.29 13.30
C PRO A 247 -64.59 -19.30 12.67
N ALA A 248 -64.93 -20.33 13.44
CA ALA A 248 -65.93 -21.33 13.06
C ALA A 248 -67.34 -20.72 13.04
N ALA A 249 -68.10 -21.08 12.01
CA ALA A 249 -69.54 -20.83 11.89
C ALA A 249 -70.33 -22.06 12.35
#